data_AF-A0A9P1FHN4-F1
#
_entry.id   AF-A0A9P1FHN4-F1
#
_cell.length_a   1.000
_cell.length_b   1.000
_cell.length_c   1.000
_cell.angle_alpha   90.00
_cell.angle_beta   90.00
_cell.angle_gamma   90.00
#
_symmetry.space_group_name_H-M   'P 1'
#
loop_
_entity.id
_entity.type
_entity.pdbx_description
1 polymer ?
#
loop_
_entity_poly.entity_id
_entity_poly.type
_entity_poly.pdbx_seq_one_letter_code
_entity_poly.pdbx_strand_id
1 'polypeptide(L)'
;MEVSGGFDLKPEAAVALLESVDLGESLATLGVDSVSAAPLADRLSQDVLGGQEEVPLDVLLADGSLSDLCEYLAERQQLLRAAAKLRCAARSGFTFQRCCKEEAEGCWDSSFTFERCCSLTQKRVADLEFRPSTASHYDLTHLHRDNQPRLGPVQDDEALLLYGIVRTVRPRTIVEFGTSHGFSALNWLHAIADDPDARVYSYDILPYPAAQALEADFEAADVENRLVELAFFDAGHLVEPLGCGAGDGWGLGGLRLLPSLTMNAIIAVHDTGLHVRASGESNGPLPLIIVV
;
A
#
# COMPACT_ATOMS: atom_id res chain seq x y z
N MET A 1 44.34 -25.00 15.51
CA MET A 1 44.12 -23.57 15.81
C MET A 1 42.78 -23.22 15.18
N GLU A 2 41.69 -23.36 15.92
CA GLU A 2 40.37 -22.90 15.49
C GLU A 2 40.28 -21.41 15.83
N VAL A 3 39.99 -20.57 14.83
CA VAL A 3 39.73 -19.13 15.03
C VAL A 3 38.22 -18.96 15.06
N SER A 4 37.61 -19.14 16.23
CA SER A 4 36.21 -18.81 16.50
C SER A 4 36.11 -17.35 16.98
N GLY A 5 36.34 -16.41 16.06
CA GLY A 5 36.10 -14.99 16.27
C GLY A 5 34.73 -14.61 15.71
N GLY A 6 33.65 -14.82 16.49
CA GLY A 6 32.34 -14.30 16.12
C GLY A 6 32.34 -12.78 16.19
N PHE A 7 32.25 -12.11 15.04
CA PHE A 7 31.91 -10.69 15.00
C PHE A 7 30.44 -10.54 15.39
N ASP A 8 30.20 -10.09 16.63
CA ASP A 8 28.90 -9.69 17.13
C ASP A 8 28.78 -8.17 16.98
N LEU A 9 28.57 -7.73 15.73
CA LEU A 9 28.41 -6.32 15.39
C LEU A 9 26.95 -5.93 15.60
N LYS A 10 26.73 -4.93 16.47
CA LYS A 10 25.40 -4.33 16.62
C LYS A 10 24.93 -3.77 15.27
N PRO A 11 23.63 -3.85 14.92
CA PRO A 11 23.10 -3.38 13.64
C PRO A 11 23.51 -1.94 13.29
N GLU A 12 23.58 -1.04 14.28
CA GLU A 12 24.00 0.36 14.08
C GLU A 12 25.48 0.49 13.66
N ALA A 13 26.35 -0.38 14.16
CA ALA A 13 27.76 -0.42 13.78
C ALA A 13 27.96 -1.02 12.39
N ALA A 14 27.10 -1.95 11.98
CA ALA A 14 27.09 -2.52 10.63
C ALA A 14 26.70 -1.46 9.58
N VAL A 15 25.71 -0.61 9.88
CA VAL A 15 25.29 0.50 9.00
C VAL A 15 26.42 1.53 8.83
N ALA A 16 27.07 1.95 9.93
CA ALA A 16 28.20 2.88 9.85
C ALA A 16 29.41 2.29 9.09
N LEU A 17 29.61 0.96 9.16
CA LEU A 17 30.62 0.28 8.36
C LEU A 17 30.25 0.32 6.87
N LEU A 18 28.99 0.03 6.53
CA LEU A 18 28.49 0.06 5.15
C LEU A 18 28.54 1.46 4.52
N GLU A 19 28.32 2.52 5.31
CA GLU A 19 28.46 3.92 4.84
C GLU A 19 29.91 4.31 4.50
N SER A 20 30.90 3.58 5.03
CA SER A 20 32.32 3.84 4.78
C SER A 20 32.93 3.02 3.63
N VAL A 21 32.17 2.05 3.09
CA VAL A 21 32.60 1.15 2.01
C VAL A 21 32.11 1.71 0.68
N ASP A 22 32.98 1.69 -0.33
CA ASP A 22 32.58 2.01 -1.69
C ASP A 22 31.67 0.89 -2.22
N LEU A 23 30.38 1.21 -2.38
CA LEU A 23 29.36 0.24 -2.82
C LEU A 23 29.63 -0.29 -4.25
N GLY A 24 30.46 0.40 -5.04
CA GLY A 24 30.90 -0.04 -6.36
C GLY A 24 32.03 -1.07 -6.35
N GLU A 25 32.60 -1.39 -5.17
CA GLU A 25 33.68 -2.36 -5.06
C GLU A 25 33.17 -3.79 -5.31
N SER A 26 33.90 -4.55 -6.14
CA SER A 26 33.59 -5.96 -6.39
C SER A 26 33.82 -6.78 -5.12
N LEU A 27 32.92 -7.72 -4.84
CA LEU A 27 33.03 -8.64 -3.70
C LEU A 27 34.36 -9.41 -3.68
N ALA A 28 34.95 -9.69 -4.86
CA ALA A 28 36.26 -10.31 -4.97
C ALA A 28 37.39 -9.45 -4.37
N THR A 29 37.28 -8.12 -4.50
CA THR A 29 38.26 -7.17 -3.92
C THR A 29 38.13 -7.11 -2.39
N LEU A 30 36.92 -7.38 -1.87
CA LEU A 30 36.65 -7.55 -0.45
C LEU A 30 37.05 -8.93 0.09
N GLY A 31 37.67 -9.78 -0.74
CA GLY A 31 38.15 -11.11 -0.36
C GLY A 31 37.07 -12.19 -0.35
N VAL A 32 35.92 -11.95 -0.97
CA VAL A 32 34.92 -12.99 -1.21
C VAL A 32 35.35 -13.84 -2.41
N ASP A 33 35.61 -15.10 -2.16
CA ASP A 33 36.05 -16.10 -3.14
C ASP A 33 35.20 -17.38 -3.03
N SER A 34 35.50 -18.38 -3.85
CA SER A 34 34.74 -19.65 -3.86
C SER A 34 34.77 -20.42 -2.54
N VAL A 35 35.73 -20.16 -1.66
CA VAL A 35 35.86 -20.83 -0.36
C VAL A 35 35.06 -20.08 0.71
N SER A 36 35.03 -18.75 0.65
CA SER A 36 34.36 -17.87 1.61
C SER A 36 32.91 -17.52 1.24
N ALA A 37 32.51 -17.68 -0.02
CA ALA A 37 31.15 -17.36 -0.46
C ALA A 37 30.08 -18.24 0.20
N ALA A 38 30.33 -19.55 0.37
CA ALA A 38 29.36 -20.45 1.01
C ALA A 38 29.06 -20.11 2.48
N PRO A 39 30.05 -19.92 3.37
CA PRO A 39 29.77 -19.52 4.75
C PRO A 39 29.20 -18.09 4.84
N LEU A 40 29.54 -17.20 3.90
CA LEU A 40 28.94 -15.88 3.82
C LEU A 40 27.45 -15.94 3.42
N ALA A 41 27.09 -16.76 2.42
CA ALA A 41 25.72 -16.98 2.00
C ALA A 41 24.83 -17.50 3.13
N ASP A 42 25.31 -18.51 3.86
CA ASP A 42 24.59 -19.09 4.99
C ASP A 42 24.35 -18.04 6.09
N ARG A 43 25.37 -17.22 6.38
CA ARG A 43 25.25 -16.17 7.39
C ARG A 43 24.31 -15.04 6.96
N LEU A 44 24.36 -14.61 5.70
CA LEU A 44 23.41 -13.63 5.15
C LEU A 44 21.98 -14.17 5.14
N SER A 45 21.80 -15.46 4.82
CA SER A 45 20.50 -16.12 4.92
C SER A 45 19.96 -16.08 6.34
N GLN A 46 20.77 -16.45 7.35
CA GLN A 46 20.34 -16.47 8.74
C GLN A 46 20.11 -15.06 9.31
N ASP A 47 21.09 -14.17 9.16
CA ASP A 47 21.11 -12.87 9.82
C ASP A 47 20.18 -11.83 9.12
N VAL A 48 20.05 -11.90 7.79
CA VAL A 48 19.29 -10.90 7.00
C VAL A 48 17.93 -11.42 6.54
N LEU A 49 17.86 -12.68 6.11
CA LEU A 49 16.64 -13.32 5.61
C LEU A 49 15.94 -14.20 6.64
N GLY A 50 16.47 -14.30 7.87
CA GLY A 50 15.88 -15.06 8.97
C GLY A 50 15.84 -16.57 8.73
N GLY A 51 16.73 -17.09 7.88
CA GLY A 51 16.81 -18.50 7.51
C GLY A 51 15.62 -19.00 6.66
N GLN A 52 14.82 -18.10 6.10
CA GLN A 52 13.66 -18.46 5.27
C GLN A 52 14.06 -18.82 3.82
N GLU A 53 15.20 -18.34 3.34
CA GLU A 53 15.65 -18.47 1.95
C GLU A 53 17.18 -18.47 1.90
N GLU A 54 17.76 -19.30 1.03
CA GLU A 54 19.22 -19.35 0.80
C GLU A 54 19.67 -18.21 -0.11
N VAL A 55 20.83 -17.61 0.17
CA VAL A 55 21.47 -16.65 -0.75
C VAL A 55 22.21 -17.45 -1.83
N PRO A 56 21.85 -17.32 -3.12
CA PRO A 56 22.49 -18.06 -4.19
C PRO A 56 23.99 -17.72 -4.30
N LEU A 57 24.85 -18.73 -4.48
CA LEU A 57 26.29 -18.52 -4.55
C LEU A 57 26.71 -17.71 -5.77
N ASP A 58 25.96 -17.74 -6.85
CA ASP A 58 26.19 -16.93 -8.04
C ASP A 58 25.99 -15.43 -7.79
N VAL A 59 25.13 -15.04 -6.83
CA VAL A 59 25.02 -13.63 -6.38
C VAL A 59 26.30 -13.17 -5.68
N LEU A 60 27.03 -14.08 -5.02
CA LEU A 60 28.27 -13.78 -4.30
C LEU A 60 29.54 -13.98 -5.16
N LEU A 61 29.48 -14.83 -6.18
CA LEU A 61 30.62 -15.24 -6.99
C LEU A 61 30.63 -14.65 -8.41
N ALA A 62 29.53 -14.03 -8.85
CA ALA A 62 29.56 -13.18 -10.03
C ALA A 62 30.49 -11.98 -9.79
N ASP A 63 30.87 -11.25 -10.84
CA ASP A 63 31.51 -9.93 -10.76
C ASP A 63 30.59 -8.85 -10.10
N GLY A 64 29.65 -9.28 -9.26
CA GLY A 64 28.73 -8.46 -8.51
C GLY A 64 29.47 -7.51 -7.58
N SER A 65 28.98 -6.30 -7.55
CA SER A 65 29.37 -5.29 -6.59
C SER A 65 28.68 -5.53 -5.24
N LEU A 66 29.19 -4.91 -4.19
CA LEU A 66 28.47 -4.85 -2.91
C LEU A 66 27.07 -4.23 -3.08
N SER A 67 26.91 -3.27 -3.99
CA SER A 67 25.62 -2.68 -4.34
C SER A 67 24.61 -3.73 -4.83
N ASP A 68 25.02 -4.62 -5.74
CA ASP A 68 24.14 -5.66 -6.30
C ASP A 68 23.68 -6.64 -5.22
N LEU A 69 24.58 -7.02 -4.30
CA LEU A 69 24.25 -7.86 -3.15
C LEU A 69 23.28 -7.15 -2.19
N CYS A 70 23.50 -5.87 -1.90
CA CYS A 70 22.60 -5.08 -1.06
C CYS A 70 21.21 -4.95 -1.68
N GLU A 71 21.13 -4.69 -2.99
CA GLU A 71 19.87 -4.61 -3.73
C GLU A 71 19.13 -5.95 -3.70
N TYR A 72 19.82 -7.06 -3.98
CA TYR A 72 19.26 -8.41 -3.89
C TYR A 72 18.69 -8.72 -2.50
N LEU A 73 19.46 -8.46 -1.44
CA LEU A 73 19.03 -8.74 -0.06
C LEU A 73 17.85 -7.84 0.35
N ALA A 74 17.84 -6.58 -0.06
CA ALA A 74 16.75 -5.66 0.20
C ALA A 74 15.45 -6.11 -0.49
N GLU A 75 15.54 -6.49 -1.77
CA GLU A 75 14.41 -7.02 -2.55
C GLU A 75 13.87 -8.32 -1.91
N ARG A 76 14.74 -9.26 -1.57
CA ARG A 76 14.35 -10.53 -0.93
C ARG A 76 13.74 -10.33 0.44
N GLN A 77 14.31 -9.46 1.27
CA GLN A 77 13.74 -9.14 2.57
C GLN A 77 12.35 -8.48 2.41
N GLN A 78 12.15 -7.64 1.40
CA GLN A 78 10.85 -7.06 1.08
C GLN A 78 9.84 -8.14 0.64
N LEU A 79 10.25 -9.09 -0.19
CA LEU A 79 9.42 -10.23 -0.62
C LEU A 79 9.09 -11.18 0.55
N LEU A 80 10.03 -11.48 1.43
CA LEU A 80 9.78 -12.31 2.61
C LEU A 80 8.81 -11.63 3.59
N ARG A 81 8.97 -10.32 3.80
CA ARG A 81 8.00 -9.51 4.57
C ARG A 81 6.63 -9.49 3.90
N ALA A 82 6.59 -9.37 2.57
CA ALA A 82 5.35 -9.46 1.79
C ALA A 82 4.65 -10.81 1.97
N ALA A 83 5.41 -11.91 1.83
CA ALA A 83 4.91 -13.27 1.96
C ALA A 83 4.45 -13.59 3.39
N ALA A 84 5.19 -13.11 4.41
CA ALA A 84 4.76 -13.23 5.80
C ALA A 84 3.42 -12.50 6.05
N LYS A 85 3.27 -11.30 5.49
CA LYS A 85 2.02 -10.54 5.55
C LYS A 85 0.88 -11.22 4.80
N LEU A 86 1.15 -11.79 3.63
CA LEU A 86 0.18 -12.59 2.87
C LEU A 86 -0.27 -13.85 3.62
N ARG A 87 0.67 -14.58 4.26
CA ARG A 87 0.35 -15.77 5.08
C ARG A 87 -0.50 -15.42 6.30
N CYS A 88 -0.26 -14.27 6.89
CA CYS A 88 -1.07 -13.73 7.97
C CYS A 88 -2.45 -13.30 7.43
N ALA A 89 -2.51 -12.55 6.32
CA ALA A 89 -3.74 -12.11 5.64
C ALA A 89 -4.67 -13.27 5.25
N ALA A 90 -4.14 -14.26 4.52
CA ALA A 90 -4.89 -15.40 4.01
C ALA A 90 -5.40 -16.36 5.10
N ARG A 91 -4.85 -16.31 6.32
CA ARG A 91 -5.30 -17.15 7.44
C ARG A 91 -6.42 -16.53 8.26
N SER A 92 -6.63 -15.22 8.18
CA SER A 92 -7.29 -14.50 9.29
C SER A 92 -8.47 -13.63 8.90
N GLY A 93 -8.72 -13.31 7.62
CA GLY A 93 -9.80 -12.39 7.25
C GLY A 93 -9.61 -11.02 7.92
N PHE A 94 -8.81 -10.16 7.31
CA PHE A 94 -8.39 -8.90 7.92
C PHE A 94 -9.48 -7.84 7.87
N THR A 95 -10.33 -7.81 8.91
CA THR A 95 -11.21 -6.67 9.18
C THR A 95 -10.60 -5.77 10.25
N PHE A 96 -10.91 -4.47 10.27
CA PHE A 96 -10.54 -3.56 11.37
C PHE A 96 -10.93 -4.13 12.74
N GLN A 97 -12.07 -4.84 12.78
CA GLN A 97 -12.55 -5.53 13.96
C GLN A 97 -11.57 -6.63 14.41
N ARG A 98 -11.04 -7.44 13.51
CA ARG A 98 -10.06 -8.48 13.86
C ARG A 98 -8.66 -7.97 14.12
N CYS A 99 -8.23 -6.90 13.44
CA CYS A 99 -6.88 -6.37 13.61
C CYS A 99 -6.76 -5.47 14.86
N CYS A 100 -7.82 -4.72 15.21
CA CYS A 100 -7.79 -3.77 16.33
C CYS A 100 -8.66 -4.15 17.54
N LYS A 101 -9.58 -5.12 17.44
CA LYS A 101 -10.39 -5.54 18.61
C LYS A 101 -10.13 -6.97 19.10
N GLU A 102 -9.66 -7.87 18.25
CA GLU A 102 -9.29 -9.24 18.63
C GLU A 102 -7.75 -9.35 18.59
N GLU A 103 -7.09 -9.67 19.70
CA GLU A 103 -5.62 -9.82 19.72
C GLU A 103 -5.19 -10.98 18.79
N ALA A 104 -4.70 -10.64 17.60
CA ALA A 104 -4.10 -11.62 16.68
C ALA A 104 -2.61 -11.82 17.04
N GLU A 105 -2.32 -12.44 18.19
CA GLU A 105 -0.96 -12.63 18.73
C GLU A 105 0.06 -13.24 17.73
N GLY A 106 -0.41 -13.98 16.71
CA GLY A 106 0.44 -14.58 15.67
C GLY A 106 0.71 -13.71 14.44
N CYS A 107 0.17 -12.49 14.36
CA CYS A 107 0.28 -11.62 13.19
C CYS A 107 1.13 -10.36 13.42
N TRP A 108 1.66 -10.17 14.63
CA TRP A 108 2.52 -9.04 14.97
C TRP A 108 3.99 -9.41 14.79
N ASP A 109 4.78 -8.51 14.21
CA ASP A 109 6.24 -8.59 14.17
C ASP A 109 6.86 -7.28 14.70
N SER A 110 8.19 -7.21 14.73
CA SER A 110 8.91 -6.02 15.21
C SER A 110 8.61 -4.75 14.40
N SER A 111 8.07 -4.90 13.18
CA SER A 111 7.76 -3.81 12.26
C SER A 111 6.28 -3.45 12.26
N PHE A 112 5.40 -4.42 12.56
CA PHE A 112 3.95 -4.32 12.56
C PHE A 112 3.40 -4.69 13.94
N THR A 113 3.25 -3.67 14.79
CA THR A 113 2.71 -3.80 16.15
C THR A 113 1.28 -3.30 16.23
N PHE A 114 0.51 -3.80 17.20
CA PHE A 114 -0.82 -3.29 17.55
C PHE A 114 -0.81 -1.76 17.68
N GLU A 115 0.21 -1.20 18.35
CA GLU A 115 0.37 0.25 18.47
C GLU A 115 0.54 0.93 17.12
N ARG A 116 1.37 0.41 16.21
CA ARG A 116 1.53 1.04 14.89
C ARG A 116 0.26 0.97 14.04
N CYS A 117 -0.49 -0.14 14.13
CA CYS A 117 -1.72 -0.34 13.39
C CYS A 117 -2.88 0.51 13.93
N CYS A 118 -3.11 0.52 15.24
CA CYS A 118 -4.30 1.11 15.85
C CYS A 118 -4.06 2.51 16.45
N SER A 119 -2.86 2.83 16.95
CA SER A 119 -2.59 4.14 17.61
C SER A 119 -2.42 5.29 16.61
N LEU A 120 -1.85 5.04 15.42
CA LEU A 120 -1.74 6.06 14.37
C LEU A 120 -3.12 6.46 13.84
N THR A 121 -4.02 5.49 13.72
CA THR A 121 -5.40 5.69 13.25
C THR A 121 -6.23 6.42 14.31
N GLN A 122 -6.17 6.00 15.58
CA GLN A 122 -6.90 6.66 16.67
C GLN A 122 -6.40 8.09 16.93
N LYS A 123 -5.09 8.32 16.90
CA LYS A 123 -4.53 9.66 17.14
C LYS A 123 -4.86 10.62 16.01
N ARG A 124 -4.77 10.19 14.74
CA ARG A 124 -5.19 11.01 13.59
C ARG A 124 -6.69 11.33 13.63
N VAL A 125 -7.55 10.36 13.96
CA VAL A 125 -8.99 10.59 14.06
C VAL A 125 -9.36 11.50 15.23
N ALA A 126 -8.68 11.37 16.38
CA ALA A 126 -8.93 12.22 17.54
C ALA A 126 -8.46 13.68 17.34
N ASP A 127 -7.38 13.88 16.59
CA ASP A 127 -6.86 15.22 16.26
C ASP A 127 -7.63 15.88 15.10
N LEU A 128 -8.34 15.10 14.28
CA LEU A 128 -9.27 15.59 13.27
C LEU A 128 -10.58 16.01 13.94
N GLU A 129 -10.60 17.21 14.54
CA GLU A 129 -11.87 17.87 14.88
C GLU A 129 -12.61 18.21 13.59
N PHE A 130 -13.46 17.30 13.15
CA PHE A 130 -14.37 17.55 12.06
C PHE A 130 -15.44 18.55 12.51
N ARG A 131 -15.33 19.79 12.04
CA ARG A 131 -16.33 20.83 12.26
C ARG A 131 -17.13 20.98 10.97
N PRO A 132 -18.40 20.54 10.92
CA PRO A 132 -19.25 20.81 9.79
C PRO A 132 -19.25 22.32 9.52
N SER A 133 -19.00 22.71 8.26
CA SER A 133 -18.97 24.13 7.91
C SER A 133 -20.31 24.78 8.27
N THR A 134 -20.28 25.82 9.10
CA THR A 134 -21.43 26.67 9.40
C THR A 134 -21.58 27.80 8.37
N ALA A 135 -20.69 27.85 7.37
CA ALA A 135 -20.69 28.89 6.35
C ALA A 135 -21.85 28.70 5.36
N SER A 136 -22.37 29.82 4.83
CA SER A 136 -23.41 29.82 3.78
C SER A 136 -22.90 29.32 2.42
N HIS A 137 -21.62 28.99 2.30
CA HIS A 137 -20.95 28.53 1.09
C HIS A 137 -20.15 27.25 1.38
N TYR A 138 -19.95 26.42 0.36
CA TYR A 138 -19.09 25.25 0.46
C TYR A 138 -17.69 25.67 0.91
N ASP A 139 -17.21 25.09 2.00
CA ASP A 139 -15.81 25.21 2.39
C ASP A 139 -15.00 24.28 1.51
N LEU A 140 -14.21 24.83 0.59
CA LEU A 140 -13.39 24.07 -0.38
C LEU A 140 -11.91 24.04 -0.01
N THR A 141 -11.50 24.58 1.15
CA THR A 141 -10.07 24.67 1.50
C THR A 141 -9.43 23.30 1.68
N HIS A 142 -10.23 22.29 1.99
CA HIS A 142 -9.81 20.90 2.16
C HIS A 142 -9.45 20.21 0.82
N LEU A 143 -9.88 20.75 -0.32
CA LEU A 143 -9.64 20.17 -1.65
C LEU A 143 -8.26 20.51 -2.24
N HIS A 144 -7.51 21.42 -1.63
CA HIS A 144 -6.26 21.93 -2.19
C HIS A 144 -5.04 21.43 -1.42
N ARG A 145 -4.06 20.84 -2.13
CA ARG A 145 -2.74 20.50 -1.57
C ARG A 145 -1.63 21.37 -2.16
N ASP A 146 -1.60 22.65 -1.78
CA ASP A 146 -0.50 23.59 -2.08
C ASP A 146 -0.06 23.66 -3.58
N ASN A 147 -0.92 23.25 -4.52
CA ASN A 147 -0.72 23.31 -5.98
C ASN A 147 0.58 22.66 -6.53
N GLN A 148 1.17 21.67 -5.85
CA GLN A 148 2.33 20.96 -6.40
C GLN A 148 1.88 19.73 -7.21
N PRO A 149 2.30 19.58 -8.48
CA PRO A 149 2.01 18.37 -9.24
C PRO A 149 2.63 17.17 -8.54
N ARG A 150 1.79 16.21 -8.13
CA ARG A 150 2.23 14.97 -7.47
C ARG A 150 1.84 13.79 -8.33
N LEU A 151 2.77 12.85 -8.50
CA LEU A 151 2.46 11.53 -9.03
C LEU A 151 1.79 10.70 -7.93
N GLY A 152 0.67 10.04 -8.25
CA GLY A 152 -0.01 9.04 -7.40
C GLY A 152 -1.36 9.49 -6.83
N PRO A 153 -1.41 10.43 -5.86
CA PRO A 153 -2.68 10.76 -5.19
C PRO A 153 -3.70 11.40 -6.13
N VAL A 154 -4.99 11.33 -5.75
CA VAL A 154 -6.06 12.17 -6.32
C VAL A 154 -5.61 13.64 -6.35
N GLN A 155 -5.68 14.24 -7.54
CA GLN A 155 -5.30 15.63 -7.81
C GLN A 155 -6.38 16.61 -7.36
N ASP A 156 -6.05 17.90 -7.25
CA ASP A 156 -6.97 18.94 -6.74
C ASP A 156 -8.25 19.09 -7.60
N ASP A 157 -8.13 18.98 -8.92
CA ASP A 157 -9.25 19.06 -9.87
C ASP A 157 -10.13 17.80 -9.83
N GLU A 158 -9.53 16.62 -9.73
CA GLU A 158 -10.22 15.35 -9.47
C GLU A 158 -10.96 15.39 -8.13
N ALA A 159 -10.30 15.88 -7.07
CA ALA A 159 -10.90 16.05 -5.75
C ALA A 159 -12.12 16.98 -5.80
N LEU A 160 -12.04 18.09 -6.53
CA LEU A 160 -13.15 19.00 -6.75
C LEU A 160 -14.33 18.34 -7.50
N LEU A 161 -14.03 17.59 -8.55
CA LEU A 161 -15.04 16.85 -9.31
C LEU A 161 -15.76 15.81 -8.43
N LEU A 162 -14.99 14.98 -7.73
CA LEU A 162 -15.48 13.94 -6.83
C LEU A 162 -16.31 14.52 -5.67
N TYR A 163 -15.83 15.61 -5.06
CA TYR A 163 -16.58 16.36 -4.05
C TYR A 163 -17.92 16.85 -4.61
N GLY A 164 -17.92 17.45 -5.80
CA GLY A 164 -19.13 17.93 -6.47
C GLY A 164 -20.15 16.82 -6.72
N ILE A 165 -19.69 15.64 -7.14
CA ILE A 165 -20.54 14.46 -7.35
C ILE A 165 -21.19 14.03 -6.04
N VAL A 166 -20.42 13.88 -4.96
CA VAL A 166 -20.98 13.47 -3.66
C VAL A 166 -21.95 14.51 -3.11
N ARG A 167 -21.65 15.81 -3.24
CA ARG A 167 -22.59 16.88 -2.81
C ARG A 167 -23.89 16.90 -3.61
N THR A 168 -23.85 16.46 -4.87
CA THR A 168 -25.02 16.47 -5.76
C THR A 168 -25.86 15.21 -5.61
N VAL A 169 -25.20 14.04 -5.63
CA VAL A 169 -25.85 12.72 -5.59
C VAL A 169 -26.23 12.33 -4.17
N ARG A 170 -25.51 12.85 -3.16
CA ARG A 170 -25.72 12.58 -1.73
C ARG A 170 -25.66 11.08 -1.38
N PRO A 171 -24.63 10.33 -1.81
CA PRO A 171 -24.50 8.93 -1.43
C PRO A 171 -24.35 8.79 0.09
N ARG A 172 -25.09 7.86 0.70
CA ARG A 172 -25.03 7.59 2.14
C ARG A 172 -24.02 6.52 2.53
N THR A 173 -23.52 5.77 1.57
CA THR A 173 -22.50 4.75 1.79
C THR A 173 -21.46 4.86 0.69
N ILE A 174 -20.31 5.41 1.07
CA ILE A 174 -19.14 5.55 0.20
C ILE A 174 -18.12 4.48 0.60
N VAL A 175 -17.65 3.70 -0.37
CA VAL A 175 -16.54 2.77 -0.20
C VAL A 175 -15.35 3.25 -1.02
N GLU A 176 -14.17 3.23 -0.44
CA GLU A 176 -12.91 3.63 -1.08
C GLU A 176 -11.87 2.51 -0.93
N PHE A 177 -11.23 2.16 -2.03
CA PHE A 177 -10.05 1.29 -2.08
C PHE A 177 -8.85 2.10 -2.57
N GLY A 178 -7.82 2.21 -1.73
CA GLY A 178 -6.60 3.00 -2.01
C GLY A 178 -6.55 4.34 -1.26
N THR A 179 -6.75 4.33 0.06
CA THR A 179 -6.76 5.55 0.90
C THR A 179 -5.44 6.32 0.91
N SER A 180 -4.32 5.61 0.78
CA SER A 180 -2.96 6.10 0.99
C SER A 180 -2.84 6.91 2.30
N HIS A 181 -2.62 8.21 2.20
CA HIS A 181 -2.45 9.11 3.34
C HIS A 181 -3.77 9.71 3.85
N GLY A 182 -4.93 9.31 3.30
CA GLY A 182 -6.25 9.82 3.69
C GLY A 182 -6.71 11.07 2.96
N PHE A 183 -6.02 11.46 1.88
CA PHE A 183 -6.44 12.44 0.87
C PHE A 183 -7.95 12.50 0.62
N SER A 184 -8.34 11.59 -0.25
CA SER A 184 -9.70 11.44 -0.73
C SER A 184 -10.67 11.12 0.41
N ALA A 185 -10.27 10.29 1.38
CA ALA A 185 -11.06 10.02 2.60
C ALA A 185 -11.52 11.30 3.32
N LEU A 186 -10.62 12.27 3.52
CA LEU A 186 -10.99 13.55 4.14
C LEU A 186 -11.99 14.33 3.28
N ASN A 187 -11.80 14.34 1.97
CA ASN A 187 -12.73 14.99 1.04
C ASN A 187 -14.12 14.34 1.09
N TRP A 188 -14.20 13.01 1.19
CA TRP A 188 -15.47 12.30 1.37
C TRP A 188 -16.18 12.74 2.64
N LEU A 189 -15.48 12.79 3.77
CA LEU A 189 -16.03 13.21 5.06
C LEU A 189 -16.57 14.65 5.00
N HIS A 190 -15.81 15.57 4.40
CA HIS A 190 -16.29 16.94 4.17
C HIS A 190 -17.51 17.00 3.24
N ALA A 191 -17.59 16.13 2.24
CA ALA A 191 -18.71 16.10 1.32
C ALA A 191 -20.01 15.59 1.97
N ILE A 192 -19.91 14.69 2.96
CA ILE A 192 -21.07 14.12 3.67
C ILE A 192 -21.33 14.76 5.05
N ALA A 193 -20.62 15.83 5.39
CA ALA A 193 -20.63 16.48 6.71
C ALA A 193 -22.00 16.74 7.34
N ASP A 194 -22.99 17.02 6.49
CA ASP A 194 -24.34 17.45 6.84
C ASP A 194 -25.37 16.30 6.79
N ASP A 195 -24.94 15.06 6.50
CA ASP A 195 -25.76 13.86 6.58
C ASP A 195 -25.26 12.94 7.72
N PRO A 196 -25.94 12.92 8.89
CA PRO A 196 -25.49 12.14 10.05
C PRO A 196 -25.62 10.62 9.85
N ASP A 197 -26.35 10.17 8.82
CA ASP A 197 -26.52 8.76 8.50
C ASP A 197 -25.51 8.29 7.44
N ALA A 198 -24.81 9.20 6.77
CA ALA A 198 -23.83 8.89 5.75
C ALA A 198 -22.52 8.34 6.37
N ARG A 199 -21.88 7.39 5.67
CA ARG A 199 -20.65 6.73 6.11
C ARG A 199 -19.64 6.60 4.97
N VAL A 200 -18.37 6.70 5.32
CA VAL A 200 -17.23 6.43 4.43
C VAL A 200 -16.49 5.22 4.99
N TYR A 201 -16.34 4.18 4.19
CA TYR A 201 -15.54 3.00 4.47
C TYR A 201 -14.33 3.04 3.56
N SER A 202 -13.14 3.16 4.13
CA SER A 202 -11.92 3.40 3.37
C SER A 202 -10.91 2.31 3.71
N TYR A 203 -10.42 1.64 2.68
CA TYR A 203 -9.56 0.46 2.76
C TYR A 203 -8.26 0.73 2.02
N ASP A 204 -7.16 0.28 2.59
CA ASP A 204 -5.84 0.42 1.96
C ASP A 204 -4.99 -0.83 2.19
N ILE A 205 -4.18 -1.17 1.19
CA ILE A 205 -3.26 -2.30 1.22
C ILE A 205 -1.95 -1.80 1.82
N LEU A 206 -1.95 -1.60 3.14
CA LEU A 206 -0.71 -1.27 3.84
C LEU A 206 -0.13 -2.50 4.55
N PRO A 207 1.11 -2.91 4.21
CA PRO A 207 1.97 -2.42 3.13
C PRO A 207 1.67 -3.09 1.77
N TYR A 208 2.24 -2.52 0.71
CA TYR A 208 1.85 -2.62 -0.71
C TYR A 208 2.14 -3.89 -1.56
N PRO A 209 2.57 -5.09 -1.09
CA PRO A 209 2.85 -6.17 -2.04
C PRO A 209 1.65 -7.07 -2.37
N ALA A 210 0.41 -6.72 -2.00
CA ALA A 210 -0.73 -7.65 -2.11
C ALA A 210 -2.10 -6.98 -2.39
N ALA A 211 -2.21 -6.17 -3.44
CA ALA A 211 -3.49 -5.56 -3.82
C ALA A 211 -4.64 -6.57 -4.05
N GLN A 212 -4.29 -7.81 -4.42
CA GLN A 212 -5.22 -8.91 -4.65
C GLN A 212 -6.00 -9.35 -3.39
N ALA A 213 -5.49 -9.10 -2.18
CA ALA A 213 -6.07 -9.66 -0.95
C ALA A 213 -7.27 -8.87 -0.41
N LEU A 214 -7.34 -7.56 -0.64
CA LEU A 214 -8.38 -6.70 -0.06
C LEU A 214 -9.71 -6.77 -0.82
N GLU A 215 -9.69 -7.03 -2.13
CA GLU A 215 -10.92 -7.23 -2.91
C GLU A 215 -11.43 -8.68 -2.84
N ALA A 216 -10.57 -9.66 -2.54
CA ALA A 216 -10.93 -11.07 -2.52
C ALA A 216 -11.87 -11.45 -1.36
N ASP A 217 -11.80 -10.73 -0.24
CA ASP A 217 -12.47 -11.05 1.03
C ASP A 217 -13.54 -10.02 1.43
N PHE A 218 -13.94 -9.10 0.55
CA PHE A 218 -14.98 -8.11 0.88
C PHE A 218 -16.35 -8.79 1.09
N GLU A 219 -16.97 -8.51 2.24
CA GLU A 219 -18.31 -8.97 2.61
C GLU A 219 -19.24 -7.81 2.98
N ALA A 220 -20.55 -8.04 2.92
CA ALA A 220 -21.53 -7.01 3.31
C ALA A 220 -21.33 -6.52 4.75
N ALA A 221 -20.85 -7.38 5.66
CA ALA A 221 -20.57 -7.01 7.04
C ALA A 221 -19.47 -5.95 7.18
N ASP A 222 -18.55 -5.86 6.23
CA ASP A 222 -17.45 -4.88 6.25
C ASP A 222 -17.95 -3.44 6.11
N VAL A 223 -19.14 -3.27 5.53
CA VAL A 223 -19.87 -1.99 5.40
C VAL A 223 -21.15 -1.99 6.24
N GLU A 224 -21.15 -2.69 7.37
CA GLU A 224 -22.30 -2.76 8.31
C GLU A 224 -23.59 -3.25 7.65
N ASN A 225 -23.48 -4.12 6.64
CA ASN A 225 -24.59 -4.62 5.81
C ASN A 225 -25.36 -3.52 5.07
N ARG A 226 -24.73 -2.36 4.84
CA ARG A 226 -25.30 -1.27 4.04
C ARG A 226 -25.06 -1.53 2.56
N LEU A 227 -26.01 -1.10 1.73
CA LEU A 227 -25.76 -1.03 0.30
C LEU A 227 -24.85 0.17 0.00
N VAL A 228 -23.93 -0.03 -0.92
CA VAL A 228 -22.90 0.91 -1.37
C VAL A 228 -23.48 1.72 -2.53
N GLU A 229 -23.45 3.04 -2.38
CA GLU A 229 -24.02 4.00 -3.34
C GLU A 229 -22.92 4.68 -4.15
N LEU A 230 -21.69 4.73 -3.64
CA LEU A 230 -20.51 5.14 -4.38
C LEU A 230 -19.33 4.24 -4.00
N ALA A 231 -18.65 3.69 -5.01
CA ALA A 231 -17.41 2.95 -4.86
C ALA A 231 -16.30 3.68 -5.60
N PHE A 232 -15.20 3.99 -4.90
CA PHE A 232 -14.01 4.62 -5.45
C PHE A 232 -12.84 3.62 -5.43
N PHE A 233 -12.14 3.52 -6.55
CA PHE A 233 -10.98 2.64 -6.72
C PHE A 233 -9.78 3.44 -7.22
N ASP A 234 -8.67 3.39 -6.49
CA ASP A 234 -7.37 3.84 -6.99
C ASP A 234 -6.71 2.73 -7.82
N ALA A 235 -6.83 2.82 -9.15
CA ALA A 235 -6.26 1.81 -10.04
C ALA A 235 -4.74 1.90 -10.18
N GLY A 236 -4.10 2.94 -9.66
CA GLY A 236 -2.64 3.01 -9.48
C GLY A 236 -2.14 1.91 -8.53
N HIS A 237 -3.02 1.38 -7.68
CA HIS A 237 -2.77 0.22 -6.84
C HIS A 237 -3.31 -1.11 -7.41
N LEU A 238 -4.05 -1.07 -8.52
CA LEU A 238 -4.66 -2.24 -9.17
C LEU A 238 -3.85 -2.73 -10.39
N VAL A 239 -2.52 -2.63 -10.30
CA VAL A 239 -1.56 -2.76 -11.42
C VAL A 239 -1.56 -4.14 -12.10
N GLU A 240 -2.19 -5.15 -11.52
CA GLU A 240 -2.32 -6.49 -12.11
C GLU A 240 -3.74 -7.10 -12.08
N PRO A 241 -4.63 -6.84 -11.09
CA PRO A 241 -5.91 -7.56 -10.99
C PRO A 241 -7.01 -7.10 -11.95
N LEU A 242 -6.96 -5.86 -12.46
CA LEU A 242 -8.03 -5.33 -13.34
C LEU A 242 -7.94 -5.80 -14.80
N GLY A 243 -6.98 -6.65 -15.14
CA GLY A 243 -7.06 -7.48 -16.35
C GLY A 243 -7.45 -6.71 -17.62
N CYS A 244 -6.84 -5.55 -17.88
CA CYS A 244 -7.03 -4.85 -19.17
C CYS A 244 -6.37 -5.61 -20.35
N GLY A 245 -5.78 -6.78 -20.09
CA GLY A 245 -5.44 -7.77 -21.10
C GLY A 245 -6.70 -8.44 -21.62
N ALA A 246 -7.02 -8.22 -22.90
CA ALA A 246 -8.27 -8.60 -23.56
C ALA A 246 -8.56 -10.12 -23.72
N GLY A 247 -8.00 -11.01 -22.88
CA GLY A 247 -7.96 -12.44 -23.15
C GLY A 247 -8.86 -13.33 -22.28
N ASP A 248 -9.12 -12.96 -21.04
CA ASP A 248 -9.50 -13.94 -20.02
C ASP A 248 -10.42 -13.35 -18.94
N GLY A 249 -11.55 -12.78 -19.35
CA GLY A 249 -12.79 -12.82 -18.56
C GLY A 249 -12.87 -12.05 -17.24
N TRP A 250 -11.94 -11.14 -16.93
CA TRP A 250 -12.02 -10.29 -15.74
C TRP A 250 -12.58 -8.91 -16.07
N GLY A 251 -13.91 -8.81 -16.12
CA GLY A 251 -14.62 -7.54 -15.97
C GLY A 251 -14.95 -7.26 -14.49
N LEU A 252 -15.68 -6.18 -14.21
CA LEU A 252 -16.26 -5.87 -12.89
C LEU A 252 -16.93 -7.08 -12.20
N GLY A 253 -17.32 -8.12 -12.95
CA GLY A 253 -17.86 -9.39 -12.46
C GLY A 253 -17.00 -10.15 -11.45
N GLY A 254 -15.71 -9.82 -11.31
CA GLY A 254 -14.84 -10.35 -10.26
C GLY A 254 -14.91 -9.61 -8.92
N LEU A 255 -15.48 -8.40 -8.87
CA LEU A 255 -15.51 -7.59 -7.66
C LEU A 255 -16.51 -8.17 -6.65
N ARG A 256 -16.01 -8.64 -5.51
CA ARG A 256 -16.84 -9.10 -4.38
C ARG A 256 -17.74 -8.00 -3.81
N LEU A 257 -17.45 -6.74 -4.12
CA LEU A 257 -18.28 -5.59 -3.81
C LEU A 257 -19.62 -5.60 -4.55
N LEU A 258 -19.72 -6.23 -5.73
CA LEU A 258 -20.91 -6.15 -6.59
C LEU A 258 -22.24 -6.47 -5.88
N PRO A 259 -22.37 -7.52 -5.06
CA PRO A 259 -23.62 -7.82 -4.35
C PRO A 259 -23.99 -6.76 -3.30
N SER A 260 -23.03 -5.95 -2.85
CA SER A 260 -23.24 -4.84 -1.92
C SER A 260 -23.54 -3.52 -2.62
N LEU A 261 -23.40 -3.41 -3.95
CA LEU A 261 -23.74 -2.19 -4.67
C LEU A 261 -25.26 -2.01 -4.78
N THR A 262 -25.73 -0.76 -4.69
CA THR A 262 -27.08 -0.42 -5.15
C THR A 262 -27.17 -0.50 -6.68
N MET A 263 -28.39 -0.62 -7.22
CA MET A 263 -28.62 -0.64 -8.67
C MET A 263 -28.19 0.66 -9.38
N ASN A 264 -28.05 1.76 -8.65
CA ASN A 264 -27.65 3.07 -9.16
C ASN A 264 -26.31 3.51 -8.56
N ALA A 265 -25.50 2.55 -8.10
CA ALA A 265 -24.22 2.87 -7.49
C ALA A 265 -23.29 3.51 -8.52
N ILE A 266 -22.60 4.58 -8.10
CA ILE A 266 -21.57 5.22 -8.91
C ILE A 266 -20.25 4.51 -8.67
N ILE A 267 -19.54 4.15 -9.73
CA ILE A 267 -18.20 3.59 -9.66
C ILE A 267 -17.21 4.60 -10.23
N ALA A 268 -16.34 5.13 -9.38
CA ALA A 268 -15.26 6.02 -9.75
C ALA A 268 -13.94 5.24 -9.75
N VAL A 269 -13.21 5.29 -10.86
CA VAL A 269 -11.91 4.63 -10.99
C VAL A 269 -10.87 5.69 -11.34
N HIS A 270 -9.95 5.89 -10.40
CA HIS A 270 -8.78 6.76 -10.50
C HIS A 270 -7.60 6.01 -11.13
N ASP A 271 -6.64 6.71 -11.73
CA ASP A 271 -5.40 6.14 -12.28
C ASP A 271 -5.58 4.95 -13.25
N THR A 272 -6.55 5.06 -14.16
CA THR A 272 -6.90 3.99 -15.14
C THR A 272 -5.85 3.70 -16.22
N GLY A 273 -4.65 4.29 -16.12
CA GLY A 273 -3.54 3.98 -17.02
C GLY A 273 -3.71 4.48 -18.46
N LEU A 274 -4.69 5.34 -18.77
CA LEU A 274 -4.88 5.97 -20.09
C LEU A 274 -3.80 7.02 -20.45
N HIS A 275 -2.64 6.97 -19.79
CA HIS A 275 -1.53 7.86 -20.09
C HIS A 275 -0.87 7.45 -21.41
N VAL A 276 -0.59 8.45 -22.25
CA VAL A 276 0.32 8.31 -23.38
C VAL A 276 1.70 7.95 -22.80
N ARG A 277 2.15 6.71 -23.01
CA ARG A 277 3.51 6.29 -22.66
C ARG A 277 4.50 7.16 -23.42
N ALA A 278 5.56 7.59 -22.74
CA ALA A 278 6.56 8.52 -23.23
C ALA A 278 7.18 8.08 -24.59
N SER A 279 6.58 8.55 -25.68
CA SER A 279 7.25 8.80 -26.96
C SER A 279 7.47 10.29 -27.22
N GLY A 280 7.26 11.15 -26.21
CA GLY A 280 7.78 12.53 -26.20
C GLY A 280 6.77 13.67 -26.42
N GLU A 281 5.47 13.47 -26.24
CA GLU A 281 4.47 14.56 -26.29
C GLU A 281 3.77 14.77 -24.93
N SER A 282 3.36 16.03 -24.69
CA SER A 282 3.29 16.74 -23.40
C SER A 282 2.37 16.23 -22.28
N ASN A 283 2.83 16.49 -21.05
CA ASN A 283 2.20 16.30 -19.73
C ASN A 283 0.87 17.05 -19.55
N GLY A 284 -0.26 16.35 -19.71
CA GLY A 284 -1.58 16.78 -19.22
C GLY A 284 -2.00 15.99 -17.97
N PRO A 285 -2.95 16.53 -17.17
CA PRO A 285 -3.45 15.86 -15.95
C PRO A 285 -4.12 14.52 -16.24
N LEU A 286 -4.14 13.66 -15.22
CA LEU A 286 -4.53 12.25 -15.24
C LEU A 286 -6.07 12.12 -15.37
N PRO A 287 -6.61 11.17 -16.16
CA PRO A 287 -8.06 11.05 -16.33
C PRO A 287 -8.71 10.12 -15.29
N LEU A 288 -9.60 10.68 -14.47
CA LEU A 288 -10.62 9.95 -13.72
C LEU A 288 -11.69 9.39 -14.66
N ILE A 289 -11.99 8.09 -14.58
CA ILE A 289 -13.15 7.50 -15.24
C ILE A 289 -14.27 7.35 -14.21
N ILE A 290 -15.43 7.94 -14.51
CA ILE A 290 -16.63 7.76 -13.72
C ILE A 290 -17.61 6.94 -14.57
N VAL A 291 -17.94 5.74 -14.09
CA VAL A 291 -19.01 4.93 -14.64
C VAL A 291 -20.24 5.16 -13.77
N VAL A 292 -21.26 5.77 -14.39
CA VAL A 292 -22.58 6.04 -13.78
C VAL A 292 -23.60 5.08 -14.35
#